data_AF-A0A949ZMI7-F1
#
_entry.id   AF-A0A949ZMI7-F1
#
_cell.length_a   1.000
_cell.length_b   1.000
_cell.length_c   1.000
_cell.angle_alpha   90.00
_cell.angle_beta   90.00
_cell.angle_gamma   90.00
#
_symmetry.space_group_name_H-M   'P 1'
#
loop_
_entity.id
_entity.type
_entity.pdbx_description
1 polymer ?
#
loop_
_entity_poly.entity_id
_entity_poly.type
_entity_poly.pdbx_seq_one_letter_code
_entity_poly.pdbx_strand_id
1 'polypeptide(L)'
;MKQSSHGKRRAGKRWVAKVTTESTYPPAGLFTKNAETIARTLASKRVSPKGPGSGMRMLTFFLNRGGQGLTAARRRELEKAKKLLSERIKQAHERRAA
;
A
#
# COMPACT_ATOMS: atom_id res chain seq x y z
N MET A 1 -16.74 32.03 -45.09
CA MET A 1 -17.01 31.29 -43.83
C MET A 1 -16.43 29.89 -43.95
N LYS A 2 -15.38 29.53 -43.18
CA LYS A 2 -14.80 28.17 -43.18
C LYS A 2 -15.39 27.40 -42.00
N GLN A 3 -16.18 26.36 -42.25
CA GLN A 3 -16.63 25.43 -41.22
C GLN A 3 -15.59 24.32 -41.06
N SER A 4 -14.98 24.26 -39.87
CA SER A 4 -13.99 23.26 -39.50
C SER A 4 -14.68 21.96 -39.04
N SER A 5 -14.57 20.91 -39.84
CA SER A 5 -15.06 19.56 -39.51
C SER A 5 -14.24 18.95 -38.37
N HIS A 6 -14.80 18.91 -37.16
CA HIS A 6 -14.22 18.19 -36.03
C HIS A 6 -14.48 16.68 -36.19
N GLY A 7 -13.52 15.97 -36.76
CA GLY A 7 -13.54 14.51 -36.80
C GLY A 7 -13.60 13.92 -35.38
N LYS A 8 -14.59 13.06 -35.12
CA LYS A 8 -14.76 12.33 -33.85
C LYS A 8 -13.51 11.50 -33.56
N ARG A 9 -12.63 11.98 -32.67
CA ARG A 9 -11.51 11.19 -32.13
C ARG A 9 -12.11 10.00 -31.38
N ARG A 10 -11.88 8.77 -31.88
CA ARG A 10 -12.22 7.54 -31.15
C ARG A 10 -11.57 7.63 -29.76
N ALA A 11 -12.38 7.61 -28.71
CA ALA A 11 -11.91 7.61 -27.34
C ALA A 11 -10.98 6.40 -27.15
N GLY A 12 -9.66 6.64 -27.10
CA GLY A 12 -8.68 5.59 -26.88
C GLY A 12 -9.02 4.87 -25.58
N LYS A 13 -9.07 3.53 -25.63
CA LYS A 13 -9.32 2.69 -24.45
C LYS A 13 -8.26 3.00 -23.40
N ARG A 14 -8.58 3.87 -22.44
CA ARG A 14 -7.68 4.24 -21.34
C ARG A 14 -7.50 2.98 -20.48
N TRP A 15 -6.30 2.41 -20.49
CA TRP A 15 -5.95 1.24 -19.66
C TRP A 15 -6.36 1.43 -18.19
N VAL A 16 -6.23 2.67 -17.69
CA VAL A 16 -6.62 3.09 -16.34
C VAL A 16 -8.09 2.80 -16.01
N ALA A 17 -9.01 2.84 -17.00
CA ALA A 17 -10.43 2.56 -16.77
C ALA A 17 -10.72 1.11 -16.34
N LYS A 18 -9.75 0.19 -16.52
CA LYS A 18 -9.87 -1.22 -16.11
C LYS A 18 -9.20 -1.51 -14.76
N VAL A 19 -8.50 -0.55 -14.16
CA VAL A 19 -7.78 -0.76 -12.90
C VAL A 19 -8.74 -0.52 -11.74
N THR A 20 -9.41 -1.59 -11.29
CA THR A 20 -10.27 -1.59 -10.08
C THR A 20 -9.53 -2.12 -8.85
N THR A 21 -8.27 -2.50 -9.00
CA THR A 21 -7.58 -3.29 -7.97
C THR A 21 -7.11 -2.44 -6.80
N GLU A 22 -7.86 -2.49 -5.71
CA GLU A 22 -7.42 -1.92 -4.44
C GLU A 22 -6.22 -2.73 -3.89
N SER A 23 -5.10 -2.05 -3.67
CA SER A 23 -3.87 -2.69 -3.17
C SER A 23 -3.89 -2.81 -1.66
N THR A 24 -4.10 -1.68 -0.97
CA THR A 24 -4.02 -1.54 0.48
C THR A 24 -4.70 -0.24 0.89
N TYR A 25 -5.54 -0.26 1.92
CA TYR A 25 -6.24 0.92 2.44
C TYR A 25 -6.09 1.01 3.98
N PRO A 26 -4.96 1.55 4.47
CA PRO A 26 -4.76 1.75 5.90
C PRO A 26 -5.81 2.70 6.48
N PRO A 27 -6.40 2.41 7.65
CA PRO A 27 -7.24 3.38 8.34
C PRO A 27 -6.45 4.65 8.68
N ALA A 28 -7.14 5.78 8.76
CA ALA A 28 -6.53 7.06 9.11
C ALA A 28 -5.78 6.96 10.44
N GLY A 29 -4.57 7.54 10.47
CA GLY A 29 -3.72 7.51 11.66
C GLY A 29 -3.05 6.17 11.95
N LEU A 30 -3.13 5.15 11.08
CA LEU A 30 -2.48 3.87 11.35
C LEU A 30 -0.98 4.03 11.65
N PHE A 31 -0.26 4.84 10.85
CA PHE A 31 1.18 5.00 10.97
C PHE A 31 1.64 5.80 12.20
N THR A 32 0.71 6.39 12.96
CA THR A 32 1.03 7.02 14.25
C THR A 32 0.93 6.04 15.42
N LYS A 33 0.36 4.84 15.21
CA LYS A 33 0.23 3.79 16.23
C LYS A 33 1.56 3.07 16.49
N ASN A 34 1.55 2.16 17.45
CA ASN A 34 2.71 1.32 17.75
C ASN A 34 2.99 0.29 16.65
N ALA A 35 4.21 -0.22 16.63
CA ALA A 35 4.72 -1.11 15.60
C ALA A 35 3.90 -2.39 15.43
N GLU A 36 3.45 -2.97 16.54
CA GLU A 36 2.68 -4.20 16.54
C GLU A 36 1.30 -4.02 15.88
N THR A 37 0.62 -2.92 16.22
CA THR A 37 -0.67 -2.55 15.63
C THR A 37 -0.52 -2.32 14.13
N ILE A 38 0.51 -1.57 13.71
CA ILE A 38 0.79 -1.33 12.28
C ILE A 38 1.00 -2.65 11.56
N ALA A 39 1.88 -3.51 12.07
CA ALA A 39 2.19 -4.80 11.46
C ALA A 39 0.97 -5.73 11.43
N ARG A 40 0.09 -5.69 12.43
CA ARG A 40 -1.07 -6.60 12.53
C ARG A 40 -2.14 -6.17 11.54
N THR A 41 -2.41 -4.87 11.50
CA THR A 41 -3.38 -4.27 10.59
C THR A 41 -2.96 -4.47 9.14
N LEU A 42 -1.70 -4.20 8.79
CA LEU A 42 -1.19 -4.38 7.42
C LEU A 42 -1.08 -5.84 6.98
N ALA A 43 -0.99 -6.80 7.90
CA ALA A 43 -1.02 -8.23 7.58
C ALA A 43 -2.45 -8.72 7.26
N SER A 44 -3.50 -8.00 7.67
CA SER A 44 -4.87 -8.43 7.44
C SER A 44 -5.29 -8.26 5.98
N LYS A 45 -5.95 -9.28 5.40
CA LYS A 45 -6.60 -9.19 4.09
C LYS A 45 -7.67 -8.11 4.03
N ARG A 46 -8.23 -7.72 5.18
CA ARG A 46 -9.19 -6.62 5.28
C ARG A 46 -8.57 -5.27 4.94
N VAL A 47 -7.27 -5.07 5.19
CA VAL A 47 -6.59 -3.80 4.92
C VAL A 47 -5.66 -3.92 3.71
N SER A 48 -5.13 -5.11 3.50
CA SER A 48 -4.22 -5.48 2.43
C SER A 48 -4.83 -6.64 1.62
N PRO A 49 -5.82 -6.40 0.72
CA PRO A 49 -6.51 -7.48 0.00
C PRO A 49 -5.60 -8.41 -0.79
N LYS A 50 -4.50 -7.87 -1.32
CA LYS A 50 -3.45 -8.63 -2.02
C LYS A 50 -2.51 -9.39 -1.09
N GLY A 51 -2.82 -9.41 0.20
CA GLY A 51 -2.04 -10.03 1.26
C GLY A 51 -0.99 -9.10 1.88
N PRO A 52 -0.30 -9.59 2.92
CA PRO A 52 0.64 -8.80 3.72
C PRO A 52 1.78 -8.14 2.93
N GLY A 53 2.19 -8.72 1.80
CA GLY A 53 3.21 -8.13 0.92
C GLY A 53 2.79 -6.78 0.33
N SER A 54 1.49 -6.56 0.09
CA SER A 54 0.99 -5.23 -0.30
C SER A 54 1.06 -4.23 0.85
N GLY A 55 0.74 -4.68 2.08
CA GLY A 55 0.94 -3.89 3.30
C GLY A 55 2.41 -3.51 3.52
N MET A 56 3.35 -4.42 3.23
CA MET A 56 4.79 -4.14 3.30
C MET A 56 5.22 -3.04 2.31
N ARG A 57 4.73 -3.09 1.07
CA ARG A 57 4.96 -2.03 0.07
C ARG A 57 4.40 -0.70 0.55
N MET A 58 3.22 -0.71 1.18
CA MET A 58 2.60 0.48 1.72
C MET A 58 3.39 1.11 2.88
N LEU A 59 3.87 0.29 3.81
CA LEU A 59 4.73 0.75 4.90
C LEU A 59 6.07 1.32 4.37
N THR A 60 6.65 0.68 3.36
CA THR A 60 7.89 1.14 2.72
C THR A 60 7.67 2.46 1.99
N PHE A 61 6.57 2.59 1.26
CA PHE A 61 6.18 3.85 0.61
C PHE A 61 6.03 4.98 1.64
N PHE A 62 5.39 4.71 2.78
CA PHE A 62 5.24 5.70 3.83
C PHE A 62 6.61 6.12 4.40
N LEU A 63 7.49 5.17 4.73
CA LEU A 63 8.85 5.46 5.22
C LEU A 63 9.71 6.31 4.27
N ASN A 64 9.54 6.10 2.96
CA ASN A 64 10.36 6.74 1.94
C ASN A 64 9.77 8.04 1.39
N ARG A 65 8.44 8.13 1.32
CA ARG A 65 7.75 9.23 0.62
C ARG A 65 6.60 9.85 1.41
N GLY A 66 5.75 9.04 2.04
CA GLY A 66 4.60 9.53 2.80
C GLY A 66 4.93 10.12 4.19
N GLY A 67 6.15 9.90 4.67
CA GLY A 67 6.62 10.26 6.01
C GLY A 67 7.70 11.34 5.98
N GLN A 68 7.54 12.36 5.13
CA GLN A 68 8.39 13.55 5.22
C GLN A 68 8.22 14.21 6.60
N GLY A 69 9.33 14.60 7.22
CA GLY A 69 9.32 15.24 8.55
C GLY A 69 9.14 14.28 9.74
N LEU A 70 9.20 12.96 9.54
CA LEU A 70 9.16 12.01 10.66
C LEU A 70 10.34 12.20 11.63
N THR A 71 10.05 12.25 12.92
CA THR A 71 11.09 12.23 13.96
C THR A 71 11.86 10.91 13.92
N ALA A 72 13.11 10.93 14.39
CA ALA A 72 13.94 9.73 14.47
C ALA A 72 13.29 8.61 15.30
N ALA A 73 12.55 8.95 16.35
CA ALA A 73 11.79 7.98 17.14
C ALA A 73 10.66 7.35 16.33
N ARG A 74 9.90 8.17 15.59
CA ARG A 74 8.79 7.66 14.77
C ARG A 74 9.27 6.80 13.60
N ARG A 75 10.39 7.17 12.98
CA ARG A 75 11.06 6.34 11.96
C ARG A 75 11.50 4.99 12.53
N ARG A 76 12.14 4.97 13.71
CA ARG A 76 12.52 3.71 14.39
C ARG A 76 11.33 2.81 14.67
N GLU A 77 10.20 3.37 15.11
CA GLU A 77 8.99 2.60 15.37
C GLU A 77 8.37 2.01 14.09
N LEU A 78 8.44 2.74 12.97
CA LEU A 78 7.98 2.23 11.66
C LEU A 78 8.91 1.14 11.10
N GLU A 79 10.22 1.25 11.30
CA GLU A 79 11.16 0.19 10.94
C GLU A 79 10.95 -1.07 11.80
N LYS A 80 10.63 -0.91 13.09
CA LYS A 80 10.21 -2.02 13.95
C LYS A 80 8.94 -2.69 13.41
N ALA A 81 7.96 -1.91 12.97
CA ALA A 81 6.74 -2.43 12.34
C ALA A 81 7.05 -3.24 11.07
N LYS A 82 8.00 -2.75 10.27
CA LYS A 82 8.47 -3.43 9.04
C LYS A 82 9.09 -4.79 9.37
N LYS A 83 9.95 -4.86 10.39
CA LYS A 83 10.54 -6.13 10.83
C LYS A 83 9.48 -7.13 11.30
N LEU A 84 8.52 -6.70 12.12
CA LEU A 84 7.42 -7.54 12.61
C LEU A 84 6.52 -8.05 11.47
N LEU A 85 6.23 -7.20 10.50
CA LEU A 85 5.44 -7.58 9.32
C LEU A 85 6.19 -8.60 8.45
N SER A 86 7.50 -8.41 8.27
CA SER A 86 8.35 -9.35 7.52
C SER A 86 8.37 -10.74 8.17
N GLU A 87 8.49 -10.79 9.49
CA GLU A 87 8.48 -12.04 10.24
C GLU A 87 7.14 -12.77 10.08
N ARG A 88 6.02 -12.04 10.17
CA ARG A 88 4.68 -12.61 9.92
C ARG A 88 4.50 -13.14 8.50
N ILE A 89 5.06 -12.43 7.51
CA ILE A 89 5.06 -12.89 6.11
C ILE A 89 5.83 -14.21 6.00
N LYS A 90 7.04 -14.27 6.56
CA LYS A 90 7.88 -15.47 6.54
C LYS A 90 7.15 -16.66 7.17
N GLN A 91 6.60 -16.50 8.37
CA GLN A 91 5.84 -17.55 9.05
C GLN A 91 4.62 -18.00 8.26
N ALA A 92 3.89 -17.08 7.61
CA ALA A 92 2.75 -17.43 6.77
C ALA A 92 3.16 -18.22 5.52
N HIS A 93 4.33 -17.92 4.95
CA HIS A 93 4.89 -18.69 3.84
C HIS A 93 5.31 -20.10 4.29
N GLU A 94 6.01 -20.22 5.41
CA GLU A 94 6.43 -21.51 5.98
C GLU A 94 5.23 -22.41 6.29
N ARG A 95 4.19 -21.86 6.92
CA ARG A 95 2.93 -22.58 7.20
C ARG A 95 2.17 -23.05 5.96
N ARG A 96 2.38 -22.40 4.81
CA ARG A 96 1.74 -22.79 3.54
C ARG A 96 2.56 -23.85 2.79
N ALA A 97 3.84 -23.96 3.10
CA ALA A 97 4.75 -24.92 2.49
C ALA A 97 4.81 -26.25 3.25
N ALA A 98 4.46 -26.24 4.53
CA ALA A 98 4.21 -27.42 5.36
C ALA A 98 2.83 -28.02 5.08
#